data_AF-A0A2V9G0W4-F1
#
_entry.id   AF-A0A2V9G0W4-F1
#
_cell.length_a   1.000
_cell.length_b   1.000
_cell.length_c   1.000
_cell.angle_alpha   90.00
_cell.angle_beta   90.00
_cell.angle_gamma   90.00
#
_symmetry.space_group_name_H-M   'P 1'
#
loop_
_entity.id
_entity.type
_entity.pdbx_description
1 polymer ?
#
loop_
_entity_poly.entity_id
_entity_poly.type
_entity_poly.pdbx_seq_one_letter_code
_entity_poly.pdbx_strand_id
1 'polypeptide(L)'
;MNKKIFAVTLLALAVVLASGWFVVHSKESAGSAPDASIPTFSTGEIGREGHFYVGGHYVGEPGNETMHGAMYVETWIPKNIRHPYPIVFIAWSVGQGEYELMQTPDGRPGWAY
;
A
#
# COMPACT_ATOMS: atom_id res chain seq x y z
N MET A 1 35.04 45.06 13.21
CA MET A 1 34.30 43.81 12.87
C MET A 1 34.85 43.27 11.56
N ASN A 2 35.32 42.01 11.53
CA ASN A 2 36.03 41.45 10.37
C ASN A 2 35.05 41.23 9.21
N LYS A 3 35.30 41.87 8.05
CA LYS A 3 34.40 41.82 6.87
C LYS A 3 34.06 40.39 6.43
N LYS A 4 34.97 39.43 6.66
CA LYS A 4 34.73 38.01 6.37
C LYS A 4 33.70 37.38 7.31
N ILE A 5 33.75 37.71 8.60
CA ILE A 5 32.80 37.19 9.60
C ILE A 5 31.41 37.77 9.35
N PHE A 6 31.33 39.07 9.00
CA PHE A 6 30.06 39.73 8.70
C PHE A 6 29.37 39.15 7.45
N ALA A 7 30.14 38.83 6.41
CA ALA A 7 29.63 38.20 5.20
C ALA A 7 29.08 36.78 5.45
N VAL A 8 29.74 35.99 6.31
CA VAL A 8 29.29 34.62 6.65
C VAL A 8 27.98 34.65 7.46
N THR A 9 27.83 35.59 8.40
CA THR A 9 26.59 35.74 9.17
C THR A 9 25.41 36.21 8.30
N LEU A 10 25.65 37.10 7.33
CA LEU A 10 24.62 37.54 6.39
C LEU A 10 24.16 36.40 5.48
N LEU A 11 25.09 35.57 5.01
CA LEU A 11 24.78 34.42 4.18
C LEU A 11 23.97 33.37 4.95
N ALA A 12 24.36 33.07 6.20
CA ALA A 12 23.63 32.13 7.05
C ALA A 12 22.19 32.59 7.33
N LEU A 13 21.99 33.89 7.58
CA LEU A 13 20.66 34.45 7.82
C LEU A 13 19.79 34.42 6.55
N ALA A 14 20.37 34.69 5.38
CA ALA A 14 19.67 34.60 4.11
C ALA A 14 19.21 33.17 3.81
N VAL A 15 20.00 32.15 4.15
CA VAL A 15 19.65 30.74 3.97
C VAL A 15 18.48 30.34 4.88
N VAL A 16 18.45 30.80 6.13
CA VAL A 16 17.36 30.53 7.09
C VAL A 16 16.06 31.24 6.69
N LEU A 17 16.16 32.47 6.20
CA LEU A 17 14.98 33.20 5.71
C LEU A 17 14.44 32.60 4.41
N ALA A 18 15.32 32.17 3.51
CA ALA A 18 14.92 31.49 2.28
C ALA A 18 14.22 30.16 2.58
N SER A 19 14.75 29.34 3.50
CA SER A 19 14.15 28.04 3.84
C SER A 19 12.77 28.19 4.49
N GLY A 20 12.58 29.18 5.38
CA GLY A 20 11.27 29.48 5.95
C GLY A 20 10.25 29.93 4.90
N TRP A 21 10.69 30.67 3.86
CA TRP A 21 9.83 31.13 2.78
C TRP A 21 9.29 29.98 1.93
N PHE A 22 10.15 28.99 1.62
CA PHE A 22 9.76 27.79 0.87
C PHE A 22 8.77 26.92 1.64
N VAL A 23 8.93 26.78 2.96
CA VAL A 23 7.99 26.01 3.79
C VAL A 23 6.61 26.69 3.82
N VAL A 24 6.55 28.01 4.01
CA VAL A 24 5.28 28.75 4.09
C VAL A 24 4.57 28.87 2.73
N HIS A 25 5.32 28.86 1.62
CA HIS A 25 4.76 28.91 0.26
C HIS A 25 4.68 27.54 -0.42
N SER A 26 4.87 26.47 0.33
CA SER A 26 4.53 25.12 -0.13
C SER A 26 3.02 25.09 -0.36
N LYS A 27 2.61 25.22 -1.63
CA LYS A 27 1.21 25.04 -2.02
C LYS A 27 0.88 23.59 -1.71
N GLU A 28 -0.01 23.37 -0.75
CA GLU A 28 -0.60 22.05 -0.55
C GLU A 28 -1.26 21.67 -1.88
N SER A 29 -0.65 20.71 -2.58
CA SER A 29 -1.23 20.18 -3.80
C SER A 29 -2.56 19.58 -3.39
N ALA A 30 -3.66 20.23 -3.73
CA ALA A 30 -4.98 19.64 -3.68
C ALA A 30 -4.85 18.23 -4.27
N GLY A 31 -5.15 17.23 -3.44
CA GLY A 31 -4.69 15.87 -3.63
C GLY A 31 -5.02 15.34 -5.01
N SER A 32 -4.12 14.51 -5.53
CA SER A 32 -4.32 13.68 -6.73
C SER A 32 -5.38 12.61 -6.44
N ALA A 33 -6.59 13.04 -6.07
CA ALA A 33 -7.72 12.14 -5.89
C ALA A 33 -7.98 11.45 -7.24
N PRO A 34 -8.25 10.14 -7.24
CA PRO A 34 -8.55 9.42 -8.47
C PRO A 34 -9.75 10.07 -9.17
N ASP A 35 -9.75 10.01 -10.50
CA ASP A 35 -10.87 10.47 -11.31
C ASP A 35 -12.16 9.75 -10.85
N ALA A 36 -13.26 10.50 -10.75
CA ALA A 36 -14.55 9.95 -10.32
C ALA A 36 -15.07 8.81 -11.22
N SER A 37 -14.51 8.66 -12.42
CA SER A 37 -14.78 7.55 -13.34
C SER A 37 -14.08 6.24 -12.99
N ILE A 38 -13.07 6.24 -12.12
CA ILE A 38 -12.40 5.03 -11.66
C ILE A 38 -13.24 4.46 -10.50
N PRO A 39 -13.85 3.27 -10.65
CA PRO A 39 -14.64 2.68 -9.58
C PRO A 39 -13.74 2.37 -8.39
N THR A 40 -14.16 2.83 -7.22
CA THR A 40 -13.53 2.53 -5.94
C THR A 40 -14.62 2.21 -4.92
N PHE A 41 -14.26 1.50 -3.87
CA PHE A 41 -15.15 1.16 -2.76
C PHE A 41 -14.40 1.28 -1.44
N SER A 42 -15.14 1.42 -0.34
CA SER A 42 -14.54 1.63 0.96
C SER A 42 -13.94 0.34 1.51
N THR A 43 -12.69 0.41 1.94
CA THR A 43 -12.03 -0.62 2.76
C THR A 43 -12.11 -0.29 4.25
N GLY A 44 -12.93 0.71 4.62
CA GLY A 44 -12.98 1.27 5.96
C GLY A 44 -13.36 0.30 7.07
N GLU A 45 -14.02 -0.81 6.76
CA GLU A 45 -14.42 -1.83 7.73
C GLU A 45 -13.40 -2.97 7.89
N ILE A 46 -12.34 -2.98 7.07
CA ILE A 46 -11.21 -3.89 7.24
C ILE A 46 -10.36 -3.37 8.40
N GLY A 47 -10.17 -4.21 9.41
CA GLY A 47 -9.35 -3.89 10.58
C GLY A 47 -7.88 -4.24 10.36
N ARG A 48 -7.61 -5.36 9.68
CA ARG A 48 -6.26 -5.82 9.34
C ARG A 48 -6.26 -6.56 8.02
N GLU A 49 -5.14 -6.46 7.32
CA GLU A 49 -4.87 -7.16 6.07
C GLU A 49 -3.48 -7.80 6.13
N GLY A 50 -3.26 -8.85 5.37
CA GLY A 50 -1.96 -9.47 5.18
C GLY A 50 -2.04 -10.62 4.18
N HIS A 51 -0.89 -11.23 3.92
CA HIS A 51 -0.79 -12.42 3.09
C HIS A 51 0.26 -13.38 3.65
N PHE A 52 0.15 -14.65 3.27
CA PHE A 52 1.11 -15.69 3.61
C PHE A 52 1.07 -16.82 2.58
N TYR A 53 2.02 -17.75 2.68
CA TYR A 53 2.08 -18.93 1.84
C TYR A 53 1.82 -20.18 2.68
N VAL A 54 1.11 -21.15 2.10
CA VAL A 54 0.85 -22.45 2.73
C VAL A 54 1.29 -23.61 1.86
N GLY A 55 1.74 -24.67 2.52
CA GLY A 55 2.26 -25.87 1.86
C GLY A 55 3.57 -25.59 1.12
N GLY A 56 3.73 -26.28 0.00
CA GLY A 56 4.95 -26.26 -0.79
C GLY A 56 6.06 -27.15 -0.25
N HIS A 57 7.09 -27.32 -1.07
CA HIS A 57 8.28 -28.10 -0.75
C HIS A 57 9.49 -27.54 -1.50
N TYR A 58 10.67 -27.68 -0.88
CA TYR A 58 11.94 -27.32 -1.51
C TYR A 58 12.38 -28.42 -2.48
N VAL A 59 12.75 -28.03 -3.70
CA VAL A 59 13.21 -28.92 -4.77
C VAL A 59 14.54 -28.40 -5.30
N GLY A 60 15.52 -29.29 -5.49
CA GLY A 60 16.82 -28.94 -6.05
C GLY A 60 17.98 -29.65 -5.34
N GLU A 61 19.19 -29.28 -5.72
CA GLU A 61 20.42 -29.76 -5.07
C GLU A 61 20.61 -29.11 -3.70
N PRO A 62 21.28 -29.79 -2.74
CA PRO A 62 21.57 -29.22 -1.43
C PRO A 62 22.25 -27.84 -1.51
N GLY A 63 21.62 -26.82 -0.93
CA GLY A 63 22.10 -25.44 -0.95
C GLY A 63 21.68 -24.62 -2.18
N ASN A 64 20.88 -25.19 -3.08
CA ASN A 64 20.30 -24.50 -4.23
C ASN A 64 18.82 -24.89 -4.45
N GLU A 65 18.12 -25.18 -3.37
CA GLU A 65 16.72 -25.59 -3.43
C GLU A 65 15.78 -24.38 -3.64
N THR A 66 14.73 -24.58 -4.44
CA THR A 66 13.68 -23.58 -4.69
C THR A 66 12.34 -24.06 -4.14
N MET A 67 11.53 -23.13 -3.61
CA MET A 67 10.20 -23.44 -3.09
C MET A 67 9.20 -23.66 -4.23
N HIS A 68 8.63 -24.86 -4.31
CA HIS A 68 7.65 -25.24 -5.34
C HIS A 68 6.30 -25.57 -4.70
N GLY A 69 5.21 -25.26 -5.42
CA GLY A 69 3.86 -25.69 -5.06
C GLY A 69 3.26 -25.03 -3.82
N ALA A 70 3.85 -23.93 -3.32
CA ALA A 70 3.25 -23.14 -2.25
C ALA A 70 2.05 -22.34 -2.78
N MET A 71 0.95 -22.32 -2.02
CA MET A 71 -0.23 -21.52 -2.35
C MET A 71 -0.14 -20.15 -1.67
N TYR A 72 -0.30 -19.08 -2.45
CA TYR A 72 -0.48 -17.72 -1.93
C TYR A 72 -1.87 -17.58 -1.30
N VAL A 73 -1.94 -16.91 -0.15
CA VAL A 73 -3.17 -16.65 0.58
C VAL A 73 -3.18 -15.20 1.04
N GLU A 74 -4.21 -14.45 0.65
CA GLU A 74 -4.51 -13.14 1.21
C GLU A 74 -5.54 -13.26 2.34
N THR A 75 -5.50 -12.35 3.31
CA THR A 75 -6.35 -12.39 4.50
C THR A 75 -6.79 -11.01 4.92
N TRP A 76 -8.10 -10.84 5.04
CA TRP A 76 -8.73 -9.64 5.60
C TRP A 76 -9.47 -9.99 6.89
N ILE A 77 -9.25 -9.19 7.93
CA ILE A 77 -9.89 -9.33 9.23
C ILE A 77 -10.76 -8.09 9.44
N PRO A 78 -12.09 -8.25 9.59
CA PRO A 78 -12.98 -7.12 9.81
C PRO A 78 -12.73 -6.49 11.19
N LYS A 79 -13.02 -5.19 11.34
CA LYS A 79 -12.95 -4.48 12.62
C LYS A 79 -13.82 -5.13 13.71
N ASN A 80 -14.96 -5.70 13.31
CA ASN A 80 -15.89 -6.38 14.20
C ASN A 80 -16.15 -7.82 13.74
N ILE A 81 -15.58 -8.80 14.46
CA ILE A 81 -15.73 -10.23 14.16
C ILE A 81 -17.09 -10.71 14.70
N ARG A 82 -18.04 -10.95 13.78
CA ARG A 82 -19.41 -11.41 14.11
C ARG A 82 -19.59 -12.93 14.09
N HIS A 83 -18.66 -13.66 13.47
CA HIS A 83 -18.75 -15.10 13.27
C HIS A 83 -17.45 -15.78 13.72
N PRO A 84 -17.51 -16.98 14.32
CA PRO A 84 -16.34 -17.66 14.86
C PRO A 84 -15.45 -18.31 13.79
N TYR A 85 -15.96 -18.50 12.56
CA TYR A 85 -15.25 -19.18 11.48
C TYR A 85 -14.97 -18.23 10.31
N PRO A 86 -13.76 -18.29 9.71
CA PRO A 86 -13.45 -17.50 8.53
C PRO A 86 -14.15 -18.05 7.29
N ILE A 87 -14.34 -17.19 6.29
CA ILE A 87 -14.74 -17.58 4.95
C ILE A 87 -13.46 -17.77 4.13
N VAL A 88 -13.32 -18.91 3.48
CA VAL A 88 -12.19 -19.20 2.58
C VAL A 88 -12.71 -19.19 1.16
N PHE A 89 -12.26 -18.23 0.37
CA PHE A 89 -12.51 -18.20 -1.06
C PHE A 89 -11.41 -18.97 -1.79
N ILE A 90 -11.81 -19.82 -2.72
CA ILE A 90 -10.90 -20.54 -3.61
C ILE A 90 -11.28 -20.14 -5.02
N ALA A 91 -10.49 -19.25 -5.60
CA ALA A 91 -10.67 -18.84 -6.99
C ALA A 91 -10.10 -19.91 -7.92
N TRP A 92 -10.78 -20.12 -9.04
CA TRP A 92 -10.25 -20.90 -10.15
C TRP A 92 -10.17 -19.97 -11.35
N SER A 93 -8.95 -19.66 -11.79
CA SER A 93 -8.79 -18.78 -12.94
C SER A 93 -7.57 -19.13 -13.77
N VAL A 94 -7.75 -19.01 -15.08
CA VAL A 94 -6.66 -18.90 -16.05
C VAL A 94 -6.22 -17.44 -16.07
N GLY A 95 -5.42 -17.04 -15.08
CA GLY A 95 -4.91 -15.66 -14.94
C GLY A 95 -5.05 -15.08 -13.53
N GLN A 96 -5.78 -13.96 -13.44
CA GLN A 96 -5.87 -13.07 -12.27
C GLN A 96 -7.01 -13.48 -11.31
N GLY A 97 -7.04 -14.74 -10.87
CA GLY A 97 -8.23 -15.33 -10.23
C GLY A 97 -8.68 -14.68 -8.93
N GLU A 98 -7.77 -14.18 -8.11
CA GLU A 98 -8.12 -13.49 -6.88
C GLU A 98 -8.95 -12.22 -7.12
N TYR A 99 -8.64 -11.46 -8.17
CA TYR A 99 -9.24 -10.16 -8.43
C TYR A 99 -10.73 -10.26 -8.80
N GLU A 100 -11.19 -11.43 -9.27
CA GLU A 100 -12.60 -11.66 -9.60
C GLU A 100 -13.49 -11.71 -8.35
N LEU A 101 -12.90 -12.01 -7.20
CA LEU A 101 -13.57 -11.98 -5.89
C LEU A 101 -13.58 -10.57 -5.30
N MET A 102 -12.66 -9.71 -5.74
CA MET A 102 -12.49 -8.34 -5.23
C MET A 102 -13.43 -7.35 -5.91
N GLN A 103 -13.64 -7.46 -7.22
CA GLN A 103 -14.43 -6.50 -7.97
C GLN A 103 -15.15 -7.19 -9.12
N THR A 104 -16.41 -6.84 -9.32
CA THR A 104 -17.17 -7.32 -10.47
C THR A 104 -16.70 -6.60 -11.75
N PRO A 105 -16.84 -7.21 -12.94
CA PRO A 105 -16.42 -6.58 -14.20
C PRO A 105 -17.10 -5.23 -14.49
N ASP A 106 -18.28 -4.98 -13.90
CA ASP A 106 -19.02 -3.72 -13.99
C ASP A 106 -18.64 -2.69 -12.92
N GLY A 107 -17.62 -2.94 -12.10
CA GLY A 107 -17.07 -1.97 -11.16
C GLY A 107 -17.67 -1.95 -9.75
N ARG A 108 -18.52 -2.92 -9.40
CA ARG A 108 -19.07 -3.05 -8.04
C ARG A 108 -18.12 -3.84 -7.14
N PRO A 109 -18.23 -3.69 -5.81
CA PRO A 109 -17.52 -4.55 -4.87
C PRO A 109 -17.82 -6.03 -5.13
N GLY A 110 -16.78 -6.86 -5.12
CA GLY A 110 -16.88 -8.31 -5.22
C GLY A 110 -17.29 -8.95 -3.89
N TRP A 111 -17.26 -10.28 -3.84
CA TRP A 111 -17.69 -11.06 -2.66
C TRP A 111 -16.79 -10.89 -1.43
N ALA A 112 -15.56 -10.43 -1.64
CA ALA A 112 -14.62 -10.22 -0.56
C ALA A 112 -14.87 -8.90 0.24
N TYR A 113 -15.70 -7.99 -0.29
CA TYR A 113 -15.99 -6.67 0.28
C TYR A 113 -17.43 -6.47 0.74
#